data_AF-A0A3D0K0D0-F1
#
_entry.id   AF-A0A3D0K0D0-F1
#
_cell.length_a   1.000
_cell.length_b   1.000
_cell.length_c   1.000
_cell.angle_alpha   90.00
_cell.angle_beta   90.00
_cell.angle_gamma   90.00
#
_symmetry.space_group_name_H-M   'P 1'
#
loop_
_entity.id
_entity.type
_entity.pdbx_description
1 polymer ?
#
loop_
_entity_poly.entity_id
_entity_poly.type
_entity_poly.pdbx_seq_one_letter_code
_entity_poly.pdbx_strand_id
1 'polypeptide(L)'
;DEIRGRLAEVFSLKSYRIDHVVHGAIASAAVYGAMLGATPEQIESAIGMSVAHYIPWRAIRAGHQLSDSKGASAAISTEVALLSMLRSMHGFIGPADIFRNPEAIWRQFEPTNGDSPFDLVLSHSGDDFAVMGMHFKLGLYEHQSAGALQGLVDLLMKHPEILAEPDALTGITITAYQPAFGIIGDPAKRDPHTR
;
A
#
# COMPACT_ATOMS: atom_id res chain seq x y z
N ASP A 1 -10.88 4.90 -1.38
CA ASP A 1 -10.16 3.63 -1.65
C ASP A 1 -10.35 3.03 -3.03
N GLU A 2 -11.44 3.30 -3.76
CA GLU A 2 -11.74 2.63 -5.04
C GLU A 2 -10.53 2.49 -5.98
N ILE A 3 -9.93 3.61 -6.40
CA ILE A 3 -8.77 3.57 -7.31
C ILE A 3 -7.58 2.82 -6.71
N ARG A 4 -7.22 3.12 -5.45
CA ARG A 4 -6.06 2.51 -4.76
C ARG A 4 -6.24 0.99 -4.58
N GLY A 5 -7.43 0.58 -4.15
CA GLY A 5 -7.78 -0.80 -3.86
C GLY A 5 -7.83 -1.64 -5.14
N ARG A 6 -8.56 -1.16 -6.16
CA ARG A 6 -8.66 -1.83 -7.46
C ARG A 6 -7.30 -1.97 -8.15
N LEU A 7 -6.44 -0.95 -8.08
CA LEU A 7 -5.05 -1.08 -8.57
C LEU A 7 -4.26 -2.15 -7.79
N ALA A 8 -4.45 -2.25 -6.48
CA ALA A 8 -3.78 -3.25 -5.65
C ALA A 8 -4.25 -4.69 -5.92
N GLU A 9 -5.48 -4.86 -6.41
CA GLU A 9 -6.02 -6.16 -6.83
C GLU A 9 -5.37 -6.66 -8.13
N VAL A 10 -5.04 -5.75 -9.04
CA VAL A 10 -4.63 -6.10 -10.41
C VAL A 10 -3.13 -6.00 -10.66
N PHE A 11 -2.37 -5.30 -9.80
CA PHE A 11 -0.93 -5.19 -9.96
C PHE A 11 -0.16 -5.20 -8.63
N SER A 12 0.68 -6.21 -8.42
CA SER A 12 1.46 -6.34 -7.17
C SER A 12 2.77 -5.56 -7.23
N LEU A 13 2.75 -4.29 -6.79
CA LEU A 13 3.97 -3.48 -6.64
C LEU A 13 5.03 -4.13 -5.73
N LYS A 14 4.59 -4.90 -4.73
CA LYS A 14 5.48 -5.63 -3.81
C LYS A 14 6.37 -6.62 -4.55
N SER A 15 5.85 -7.29 -5.59
CA SER A 15 6.60 -8.27 -6.39
C SER A 15 7.84 -7.64 -7.03
N TYR A 16 7.77 -6.34 -7.35
CA TYR A 16 8.83 -5.56 -7.97
C TYR A 16 9.60 -4.68 -6.99
N ARG A 17 9.45 -4.93 -5.68
CA ARG A 17 10.08 -4.14 -4.61
C ARG A 17 9.70 -2.65 -4.63
N ILE A 18 8.59 -2.30 -5.26
CA ILE A 18 8.03 -0.94 -5.24
C ILE A 18 7.04 -0.81 -4.09
N ASP A 19 7.05 0.37 -3.47
CA ASP A 19 6.17 0.63 -2.36
C ASP A 19 4.73 0.85 -2.80
N HIS A 20 3.79 0.26 -2.05
CA HIS A 20 2.37 0.26 -2.40
C HIS A 20 1.74 1.66 -2.41
N VAL A 21 2.40 2.66 -1.82
CA VAL A 21 1.92 4.04 -1.81
C VAL A 21 1.83 4.66 -3.20
N VAL A 22 2.47 4.09 -4.24
CA VAL A 22 2.28 4.53 -5.63
C VAL A 22 0.81 4.48 -6.05
N HIS A 23 0.08 3.40 -5.70
CA HIS A 23 -1.36 3.33 -5.95
C HIS A 23 -2.14 4.42 -5.19
N GLY A 24 -1.68 4.77 -3.99
CA GLY A 24 -2.24 5.87 -3.20
C GLY A 24 -1.98 7.24 -3.85
N ALA A 25 -0.80 7.46 -4.43
CA ALA A 25 -0.46 8.69 -5.14
C ALA A 25 -1.34 8.89 -6.38
N ILE A 26 -1.54 7.83 -7.16
CA ILE A 26 -2.43 7.84 -8.34
C ILE A 26 -3.87 8.19 -7.92
N ALA A 27 -4.39 7.50 -6.89
CA ALA A 27 -5.71 7.79 -6.35
C ALA A 27 -5.82 9.23 -5.84
N SER A 28 -4.78 9.75 -5.18
CA SER A 28 -4.74 11.11 -4.65
C SER A 28 -4.75 12.15 -5.76
N ALA A 29 -3.94 11.96 -6.81
CA ALA A 29 -3.93 12.85 -7.98
C ALA A 29 -5.31 12.89 -8.64
N ALA A 30 -5.91 11.72 -8.92
CA ALA A 30 -7.21 11.63 -9.56
C ALA A 30 -8.32 12.31 -8.75
N VAL A 31 -8.45 11.97 -7.45
CA VAL A 31 -9.53 12.47 -6.60
C VAL A 31 -9.35 13.96 -6.31
N TYR A 32 -8.12 14.40 -6.01
CA TYR A 32 -7.84 15.82 -5.76
C TYR A 32 -8.13 16.67 -7.00
N GLY A 33 -7.70 16.23 -8.19
CA GLY A 33 -8.02 16.92 -9.44
C GLY A 33 -9.51 17.02 -9.71
N ALA A 34 -10.24 15.91 -9.55
CA ALA A 34 -11.69 15.90 -9.73
C ALA A 34 -12.39 16.85 -8.76
N MET A 35 -11.95 16.91 -7.49
CA MET A 35 -12.49 17.86 -6.50
C MET A 35 -12.27 19.33 -6.89
N LEU A 36 -11.18 19.63 -7.60
CA LEU A 36 -10.86 20.98 -8.06
C LEU A 36 -11.43 21.32 -9.45
N GLY A 37 -12.13 20.39 -10.09
CA GLY A 37 -12.67 20.58 -11.44
C GLY A 37 -11.60 20.50 -12.54
N ALA A 38 -10.49 19.79 -12.31
CA ALA A 38 -9.51 19.51 -13.35
C ALA A 38 -10.13 18.67 -14.49
N THR A 39 -9.68 18.89 -15.72
CA THR A 39 -10.12 18.09 -16.87
C THR A 39 -9.51 16.67 -16.83
N PRO A 40 -10.08 15.69 -17.55
CA PRO A 40 -9.49 14.36 -17.67
C PRO A 40 -8.03 14.37 -18.13
N GLU A 41 -7.67 15.26 -19.06
CA GLU A 41 -6.30 15.41 -19.58
C GLU A 41 -5.34 15.97 -18.51
N GLN A 42 -5.83 16.89 -17.67
CA GLN A 42 -5.05 17.40 -16.54
C GLN A 42 -4.84 16.32 -15.47
N ILE A 43 -5.86 15.48 -15.23
CA ILE A 43 -5.75 14.34 -14.32
C ILE A 43 -4.75 13.31 -14.87
N GLU A 44 -4.83 12.96 -16.15
CA GLU A 44 -3.88 12.06 -16.81
C GLU A 44 -2.44 12.58 -16.67
N SER A 45 -2.22 13.84 -17.05
CA SER A 45 -0.93 14.53 -16.96
C SER A 45 -0.36 14.49 -15.53
N ALA A 46 -1.19 14.76 -14.52
CA ALA A 46 -0.77 14.72 -13.12
C ALA A 46 -0.42 13.31 -12.62
N ILE A 47 -1.21 12.31 -13.01
CA ILE A 47 -0.93 10.90 -12.69
C ILE A 47 0.39 10.49 -13.35
N GLY A 48 0.58 10.82 -14.64
CA GLY A 48 1.81 10.56 -15.38
C GLY A 48 3.04 11.16 -14.72
N MET A 49 2.98 12.44 -14.33
CA MET A 49 4.06 13.10 -13.60
C MET A 49 4.38 12.41 -12.27
N SER A 50 3.35 12.07 -11.50
CA SER A 50 3.53 11.47 -10.17
C SER A 50 4.29 10.15 -10.27
N VAL A 51 3.92 9.32 -11.24
CA VAL A 51 4.52 7.99 -11.45
C VAL A 51 5.91 8.12 -12.08
N ALA A 52 6.08 8.94 -13.12
CA ALA A 52 7.34 9.04 -13.84
C ALA A 52 8.47 9.65 -13.00
N HIS A 53 8.13 10.53 -12.04
CA HIS A 53 9.12 11.25 -11.25
C HIS A 53 9.26 10.78 -9.81
N TYR A 54 8.33 9.98 -9.28
CA TYR A 54 8.38 9.54 -7.89
C TYR A 54 7.91 8.10 -7.69
N ILE A 55 8.88 7.17 -7.67
CA ILE A 55 8.68 5.75 -7.35
C ILE A 55 9.40 5.42 -6.04
N PRO A 56 8.69 5.42 -4.89
CA PRO A 56 9.27 4.97 -3.63
C PRO A 56 9.54 3.47 -3.68
N TRP A 57 10.78 3.09 -3.41
CA TRP A 57 11.18 1.69 -3.28
C TRP A 57 10.87 1.16 -1.88
N ARG A 58 10.61 -0.15 -1.77
CA ARG A 58 10.39 -0.84 -0.49
C ARG A 58 11.62 -0.87 0.42
N ALA A 59 12.76 -0.34 -0.02
CA ALA A 59 13.92 -0.08 0.84
C ALA A 59 13.52 0.69 2.11
N ILE A 60 12.53 1.59 2.02
CA ILE A 60 11.99 2.33 3.17
C ILE A 60 11.29 1.44 4.22
N ARG A 61 11.00 0.17 3.91
CA ARG A 61 10.30 -0.79 4.78
C ARG A 61 11.18 -1.97 5.19
N ALA A 62 12.46 -1.95 4.86
CA ALA A 62 13.41 -3.04 5.11
C ALA A 62 14.63 -2.54 5.89
N GLY A 63 15.36 -3.47 6.53
CA GLY A 63 16.54 -3.17 7.34
C GLY A 63 16.28 -3.20 8.85
N HIS A 64 17.34 -2.97 9.62
CA HIS A 64 17.35 -3.10 11.09
C HIS A 64 16.62 -1.96 11.82
N GLN A 65 16.56 -0.77 11.20
CA GLN A 65 15.88 0.38 11.77
C GLN A 65 14.59 0.67 11.00
N LEU A 66 13.48 0.80 11.72
CA LEU A 66 12.27 1.39 11.15
C LEU A 66 12.52 2.89 10.98
N SER A 67 12.67 3.36 9.74
CA SER A 67 12.85 4.80 9.47
C SER A 67 11.51 5.54 9.49
N ASP A 68 11.54 6.83 9.84
CA ASP A 68 10.38 7.73 9.72
C ASP A 68 9.81 7.75 8.30
N SER A 69 10.68 7.52 7.31
CA SER A 69 10.30 7.37 5.90
C SER A 69 9.21 6.32 5.70
N LYS A 70 9.21 5.20 6.45
CA LYS A 70 8.15 4.19 6.37
C LYS A 70 6.78 4.77 6.71
N GLY A 71 6.73 5.58 7.77
CA GLY A 71 5.51 6.21 8.29
C GLY A 71 5.06 7.39 7.43
N ALA A 72 6.02 8.18 6.93
CA ALA A 72 5.77 9.38 6.14
C ALA A 72 5.53 9.10 4.64
N SER A 73 5.93 7.93 4.12
CA SER A 73 5.91 7.63 2.67
C SER A 73 4.57 7.87 1.99
N ALA A 74 3.45 7.55 2.65
CA ALA A 74 2.12 7.81 2.09
C ALA A 74 1.85 9.32 1.96
N ALA A 75 2.21 10.11 2.97
CA ALA A 75 2.07 11.57 2.95
C ALA A 75 2.97 12.20 1.89
N ILE A 76 4.24 11.81 1.81
CA ILE A 76 5.19 12.32 0.80
C ILE A 76 4.71 11.99 -0.63
N SER A 77 4.22 10.78 -0.86
CA SER A 77 3.68 10.40 -2.18
C SER A 77 2.43 11.22 -2.53
N THR A 78 1.61 11.56 -1.53
CA THR A 78 0.43 12.42 -1.70
C THR A 78 0.84 13.85 -2.02
N GLU A 79 1.86 14.39 -1.36
CA GLU A 79 2.41 15.72 -1.66
C GLU A 79 2.86 15.82 -3.12
N VAL A 80 3.59 14.81 -3.62
CA VAL A 80 4.00 14.76 -5.02
C VAL A 80 2.80 14.72 -5.96
N ALA A 81 1.75 13.96 -5.63
CA ALA A 81 0.53 13.88 -6.42
C ALA A 81 -0.19 15.23 -6.51
N LEU A 82 -0.33 15.93 -5.39
CA LEU A 82 -0.96 17.24 -5.31
C LEU A 82 -0.15 18.29 -6.08
N LEU A 83 1.18 18.31 -5.92
CA LEU A 83 2.05 19.22 -6.67
C LEU A 83 1.99 18.95 -8.17
N SER A 84 1.93 17.69 -8.58
CA SER A 84 1.75 17.31 -9.99
C SER A 84 0.41 17.80 -10.53
N MET A 85 -0.68 17.67 -9.76
CA MET A 85 -1.98 18.21 -10.14
C MET A 85 -1.95 19.73 -10.31
N LEU A 86 -1.39 20.46 -9.34
CA LEU A 86 -1.29 21.92 -9.41
C LEU A 86 -0.49 22.38 -10.64
N ARG A 87 0.61 21.68 -10.97
CA ARG A 87 1.36 21.94 -12.22
C ARG A 87 0.50 21.70 -13.44
N SER A 88 -0.23 20.58 -13.48
CA SER A 88 -1.06 20.24 -14.62
C SER A 88 -2.20 21.22 -14.84
N MET A 89 -2.85 21.69 -13.77
CA MET A 89 -3.90 22.70 -13.84
C MET A 89 -3.37 24.06 -14.33
N HIS A 90 -2.08 24.34 -14.12
CA HIS A 90 -1.37 25.51 -14.67
C HIS A 90 -0.78 25.28 -16.07
N GLY A 91 -1.18 24.19 -16.76
CA GLY A 91 -0.81 23.93 -18.15
C GLY A 91 0.47 23.13 -18.35
N PHE A 92 1.06 22.57 -17.29
CA PHE A 92 2.15 21.60 -17.45
C PHE A 92 1.61 20.28 -18.00
N ILE A 93 2.23 19.77 -19.07
CA ILE A 93 1.85 18.50 -19.70
C ILE A 93 2.80 17.40 -19.22
N GLY A 94 2.26 16.44 -18.48
CA GLY A 94 2.94 15.26 -18.00
C GLY A 94 2.97 14.13 -19.04
N PRO A 95 3.70 13.04 -18.74
CA PRO A 95 3.72 11.84 -19.58
C PRO A 95 2.31 11.23 -19.74
N ALA A 96 1.87 11.07 -20.98
CA ALA A 96 0.60 10.41 -21.30
C ALA A 96 0.71 8.87 -21.20
N ASP A 97 -0.45 8.20 -21.18
CA ASP A 97 -0.54 6.74 -21.30
C ASP A 97 0.29 5.98 -20.26
N ILE A 98 0.43 6.49 -19.03
CA ILE A 98 1.43 5.97 -18.09
C ILE A 98 1.28 4.46 -17.79
N PHE A 99 0.06 3.91 -17.84
CA PHE A 99 -0.20 2.47 -17.64
C PHE A 99 0.16 1.60 -18.87
N ARG A 100 0.28 2.22 -20.05
CA ARG A 100 0.65 1.60 -21.34
C ARG A 100 2.04 2.00 -21.80
N ASN A 101 2.71 2.89 -21.10
CA ASN A 101 4.02 3.38 -21.47
C ASN A 101 5.08 2.28 -21.22
N PRO A 102 5.85 1.86 -22.23
CA PRO A 102 6.84 0.77 -22.08
C PRO A 102 7.96 1.08 -21.09
N GLU A 103 8.24 2.38 -20.87
CA GLU A 103 9.27 2.86 -19.95
C GLU A 103 8.72 3.14 -18.53
N ALA A 104 7.41 2.96 -18.31
CA ALA A 104 6.79 3.08 -17.00
C ALA A 104 6.79 1.74 -16.26
N ILE A 105 6.66 1.80 -14.93
CA ILE A 105 6.82 0.64 -14.04
C ILE A 105 5.99 -0.57 -14.45
N TRP A 106 4.79 -0.38 -14.98
CA TRP A 106 3.91 -1.50 -15.31
C TRP A 106 4.44 -2.34 -16.45
N ARG A 107 4.67 -1.73 -17.63
CA ARG A 107 5.18 -2.48 -18.79
C ARG A 107 6.67 -2.79 -18.72
N GLN A 108 7.44 -2.02 -17.95
CA GLN A 108 8.83 -2.36 -17.65
C GLN A 108 8.93 -3.71 -16.94
N PHE A 109 7.98 -4.03 -16.06
CA PHE A 109 7.97 -5.28 -15.30
C PHE A 109 7.09 -6.37 -15.91
N GLU A 110 6.03 -6.00 -16.64
CA GLU A 110 5.13 -6.91 -17.34
C GLU A 110 4.99 -6.45 -18.81
N PRO A 111 5.92 -6.84 -19.69
CA PRO A 111 5.92 -6.38 -21.08
C PRO A 111 4.69 -6.86 -21.86
N THR A 112 4.04 -5.93 -22.56
CA THR A 112 2.89 -6.16 -23.45
C THR A 112 3.17 -5.61 -24.85
N ASN A 113 2.27 -5.83 -25.81
CA ASN A 113 2.34 -5.24 -27.15
C ASN A 113 1.53 -3.93 -27.29
N GLY A 114 1.77 -2.98 -26.38
CA GLY A 114 1.15 -1.64 -26.41
C GLY A 114 0.05 -1.43 -25.37
N ASP A 115 -0.60 -2.49 -24.89
CA ASP A 115 -1.66 -2.40 -23.89
C ASP A 115 -1.14 -2.30 -22.45
N SER A 116 -2.03 -2.01 -21.50
CA SER A 116 -1.70 -2.15 -20.08
C SER A 116 -1.61 -3.64 -19.73
N PRO A 117 -0.71 -4.06 -18.81
CA PRO A 117 -0.62 -5.47 -18.40
C PRO A 117 -1.81 -5.95 -17.56
N PHE A 118 -2.75 -5.07 -17.22
CA PHE A 118 -3.94 -5.38 -16.45
C PHE A 118 -5.14 -4.58 -16.94
N ASP A 119 -6.33 -5.12 -16.68
CA ASP A 119 -7.58 -4.37 -16.72
C ASP A 119 -7.84 -3.72 -15.37
N LEU A 120 -8.41 -2.52 -15.37
CA LEU A 120 -8.82 -1.82 -14.16
C LEU A 120 -10.34 -1.62 -14.17
N VAL A 121 -11.03 -2.32 -13.28
CA VAL A 121 -12.47 -2.18 -13.08
C VAL A 121 -12.72 -1.27 -11.89
N LEU A 122 -13.52 -0.21 -12.09
CA LEU A 122 -13.92 0.72 -11.05
C LEU A 122 -15.44 0.70 -10.90
N SER A 123 -15.92 0.59 -9.67
CA SER A 123 -17.34 0.68 -9.38
C SER A 123 -17.80 2.14 -9.35
N HIS A 124 -18.92 2.40 -10.02
CA HIS A 124 -19.56 3.73 -10.08
C HIS A 124 -20.98 3.73 -9.48
N SER A 125 -21.53 2.56 -9.14
CA SER A 125 -22.85 2.37 -8.55
C SER A 125 -22.96 0.98 -7.93
N GLY A 126 -24.01 0.72 -7.16
CA GLY A 126 -24.18 -0.54 -6.44
C GLY A 126 -23.40 -0.57 -5.12
N ASP A 127 -22.98 -1.76 -4.70
CA ASP A 127 -22.33 -2.03 -3.42
C ASP A 127 -20.91 -2.63 -3.54
N ASP A 128 -20.46 -2.99 -4.74
CA ASP A 128 -19.11 -3.52 -4.99
C ASP A 128 -18.04 -2.41 -5.01
N PHE A 129 -17.94 -1.60 -3.97
CA PHE A 129 -16.84 -0.66 -3.81
C PHE A 129 -15.70 -1.30 -3.03
N ALA A 130 -14.45 -1.06 -3.44
CA ALA A 130 -13.26 -1.59 -2.77
C ALA A 130 -13.21 -1.20 -1.28
N VAL A 131 -13.83 -0.08 -0.88
CA VAL A 131 -13.92 0.34 0.52
C VAL A 131 -14.66 -0.68 1.40
N MET A 132 -15.59 -1.45 0.82
CA MET A 132 -16.39 -2.45 1.55
C MET A 132 -15.55 -3.66 1.98
N GLY A 133 -14.41 -3.89 1.34
CA GLY A 133 -13.46 -4.95 1.69
C GLY A 133 -12.29 -4.49 2.58
N MET A 134 -12.30 -3.25 3.07
CA MET A 134 -11.17 -2.71 3.84
C MET A 134 -11.15 -3.23 5.28
N HIS A 135 -9.95 -3.50 5.79
CA HIS A 135 -9.75 -3.96 7.16
C HIS A 135 -9.50 -2.79 8.12
N PHE A 136 -10.18 -2.79 9.25
CA PHE A 136 -9.90 -1.90 10.37
C PHE A 136 -8.90 -2.52 11.33
N LYS A 137 -7.92 -1.74 11.78
CA LYS A 137 -7.02 -2.16 12.87
C LYS A 137 -7.67 -1.84 14.21
N LEU A 138 -7.65 -2.82 15.11
CA LEU A 138 -8.16 -2.68 16.48
C LEU A 138 -7.11 -2.14 17.45
N GLY A 139 -5.87 -1.99 17.00
CA GLY A 139 -4.76 -1.46 17.79
C GLY A 139 -3.53 -1.09 16.96
N LEU A 140 -2.48 -0.67 17.65
CA LEU A 140 -1.21 -0.24 17.04
C LEU A 140 -0.30 -1.45 16.84
N TYR A 141 -0.46 -2.08 15.68
CA TYR A 141 0.37 -3.22 15.28
C TYR A 141 0.47 -3.33 13.75
N GLU A 142 1.41 -4.14 13.27
CA GLU A 142 1.52 -4.47 11.85
C GLU A 142 0.33 -5.37 11.43
N HIS A 143 -0.29 -5.12 10.27
CA HIS A 143 -1.56 -5.76 9.93
C HIS A 143 -1.50 -7.30 9.97
N GLN A 144 -0.35 -7.87 9.62
CA GLN A 144 -0.12 -9.31 9.58
C GLN A 144 -0.13 -9.97 10.96
N SER A 145 0.05 -9.22 12.05
CA SER A 145 0.00 -9.75 13.42
C SER A 145 -1.39 -9.75 14.04
N ALA A 146 -2.40 -9.16 13.38
CA ALA A 146 -3.76 -9.00 13.93
C ALA A 146 -4.37 -10.33 14.39
N GLY A 147 -4.31 -11.36 13.55
CA GLY A 147 -4.90 -12.67 13.85
C GLY A 147 -4.20 -13.39 15.00
N ALA A 148 -2.87 -13.29 15.09
CA ALA A 148 -2.11 -13.88 16.20
C ALA A 148 -2.42 -13.19 17.54
N LEU A 149 -2.56 -11.86 17.52
CA LEU A 149 -2.95 -11.09 18.70
C LEU A 149 -4.36 -11.43 19.17
N GLN A 150 -5.34 -11.48 18.24
CA GLN A 150 -6.70 -11.87 18.61
C GLN A 150 -6.76 -13.30 19.15
N GLY A 151 -6.05 -14.25 18.52
CA GLY A 151 -5.99 -15.63 18.99
C GLY A 151 -5.40 -15.74 20.40
N LEU A 152 -4.37 -14.95 20.72
CA LEU A 152 -3.81 -14.90 22.07
C LEU A 152 -4.82 -14.30 23.06
N VAL A 153 -5.49 -13.21 22.72
CA VAL A 153 -6.55 -12.62 23.58
C VAL A 153 -7.65 -13.62 23.86
N ASP A 154 -8.16 -14.30 22.82
CA ASP A 154 -9.21 -15.31 22.95
C ASP A 154 -8.76 -16.49 23.83
N LEU A 155 -7.50 -16.92 23.70
CA LEU A 155 -6.92 -17.98 24.52
C LEU A 155 -6.88 -17.56 26.00
N LEU A 156 -6.38 -16.36 26.30
CA LEU A 156 -6.28 -15.84 27.65
C LEU A 156 -7.66 -15.62 28.29
N MET A 157 -8.66 -15.23 27.51
CA MET A 157 -10.04 -15.11 28.00
C MET A 157 -10.67 -16.45 28.35
N LYS A 158 -10.37 -17.51 27.58
CA LYS A 158 -10.88 -18.87 27.82
C LYS A 158 -10.13 -19.58 28.96
N HIS A 159 -8.86 -19.24 29.13
CA HIS A 159 -7.93 -19.87 30.08
C HIS A 159 -7.26 -18.80 30.95
N PRO A 160 -8.00 -18.12 31.84
CA PRO A 160 -7.46 -17.05 32.68
C PRO A 160 -6.36 -17.55 33.65
N GLU A 161 -6.29 -18.85 33.94
CA GLU A 161 -5.20 -19.47 34.69
C GLU A 161 -3.83 -19.24 34.06
N ILE A 162 -3.76 -19.07 32.74
CA ILE A 162 -2.51 -18.74 32.02
C ILE A 162 -1.97 -17.38 32.48
N LEU A 163 -2.85 -16.43 32.82
CA LEU A 163 -2.45 -15.12 33.35
C LEU A 163 -1.95 -15.20 34.80
N ALA A 164 -2.41 -16.19 35.57
CA ALA A 164 -1.99 -16.38 36.96
C ALA A 164 -0.60 -17.02 37.05
N GLU A 165 -0.26 -17.91 36.11
CA GLU A 165 1.01 -18.65 36.09
C GLU A 165 1.68 -18.58 34.70
N PRO A 166 2.08 -17.38 34.23
CA PRO A 166 2.66 -17.22 32.89
C PRO A 166 3.97 -17.99 32.72
N ASP A 167 4.73 -18.20 33.80
CA ASP A 167 6.01 -18.93 33.80
C ASP A 167 5.84 -20.44 33.53
N ALA A 168 4.61 -20.97 33.63
CA ALA A 168 4.32 -22.36 33.27
C ALA A 168 4.32 -22.58 31.74
N LEU A 169 4.23 -21.51 30.94
CA LEU A 169 4.29 -21.59 29.47
C LEU A 169 5.73 -21.86 29.01
N THR A 170 5.96 -23.04 28.45
CA THR A 170 7.28 -23.44 27.91
C THR A 170 7.52 -22.93 26.49
N GLY A 171 6.48 -22.51 25.77
CA GLY A 171 6.60 -21.96 24.43
C GLY A 171 5.26 -21.63 23.77
N ILE A 172 5.32 -20.79 22.75
CA ILE A 172 4.18 -20.42 21.90
C ILE A 172 4.56 -20.68 20.44
N THR A 173 3.74 -21.45 19.74
CA THR A 173 3.90 -21.67 18.30
C THR A 173 2.91 -20.81 17.54
N ILE A 174 3.40 -19.88 16.72
CA ILE A 174 2.58 -19.03 15.86
C ILE A 174 2.73 -19.52 14.41
N THR A 175 1.64 -20.05 13.85
CA THR A 175 1.59 -20.42 12.43
C THR A 175 1.15 -19.21 11.60
N ALA A 176 1.92 -18.84 10.58
CA ALA A 176 1.64 -17.71 9.72
C ALA A 176 1.82 -18.09 8.24
N TYR A 177 1.02 -17.48 7.38
CA TYR A 177 1.17 -17.61 5.92
C TYR A 177 2.40 -16.85 5.42
N GLN A 178 2.92 -17.22 4.24
CA GLN A 178 4.23 -16.75 3.76
C GLN A 178 4.38 -15.21 3.72
N PRO A 179 3.41 -14.43 3.21
CA PRO A 179 3.47 -12.97 3.25
C PRO A 179 3.61 -12.40 4.67
N ALA A 180 2.87 -12.93 5.64
CA ALA A 180 2.96 -12.52 7.04
C ALA A 180 4.35 -12.85 7.59
N PHE A 181 4.79 -14.11 7.43
CA PHE A 181 6.09 -14.56 7.92
C PHE A 181 7.25 -13.75 7.32
N GLY A 182 7.20 -13.42 6.03
CA GLY A 182 8.22 -12.60 5.37
C GLY A 182 8.23 -11.12 5.81
N ILE A 183 7.20 -10.64 6.51
CA ILE A 183 7.13 -9.26 7.02
C ILE A 183 7.44 -9.21 8.51
N ILE A 184 6.72 -9.98 9.32
CA ILE A 184 6.80 -9.94 10.80
C ILE A 184 7.71 -11.03 11.38
N GLY A 185 7.99 -12.10 10.62
CA GLY A 185 8.91 -13.17 11.02
C GLY A 185 10.37 -12.95 10.60
N ASP A 186 10.67 -11.78 10.02
CA ASP A 186 12.02 -11.34 9.65
C ASP A 186 12.97 -11.49 10.85
N PRO A 187 14.13 -12.16 10.71
CA PRO A 187 15.10 -12.32 11.79
C PRO A 187 15.46 -11.01 12.50
N ALA A 188 15.53 -9.89 11.79
CA ALA A 188 15.83 -8.57 12.37
C ALA A 188 14.73 -8.05 13.31
N LYS A 189 13.54 -8.66 13.32
CA LYS A 189 12.36 -8.26 14.12
C LYS A 189 12.02 -9.27 15.22
N ARG A 190 12.76 -10.37 15.33
CA ARG A 190 12.47 -11.43 16.33
C ARG A 190 12.90 -11.06 17.74
N ASP A 191 13.86 -10.14 17.88
CA ASP A 191 14.31 -9.59 19.16
C ASP A 191 14.25 -8.05 19.12
N PRO A 192 13.04 -7.47 19.23
CA PRO A 192 12.87 -6.03 19.09
C PRO A 192 13.37 -5.28 20.34
N HIS A 193 14.34 -4.37 20.16
CA HIS A 193 14.83 -3.47 21.23
C HIS A 193 14.34 -2.02 21.11
N THR A 194 13.45 -1.74 20.17
CA THR A 194 12.90 -0.40 19.90
C THR A 194 11.39 -0.47 19.77
N ARG A 195 10.71 0.67 19.93
CA ARG A 195 9.26 0.80 19.75
C ARG A 195 8.86 0.92 18.28
#